data_AF-A0ABD5F2V2-F1
#
_entry.id   AF-A0ABD5F2V2-F1
#
_cell.length_a   1.000
_cell.length_b   1.000
_cell.length_c   1.000
_cell.angle_alpha   90.00
_cell.angle_beta   90.00
_cell.angle_gamma   90.00
#
_symmetry.space_group_name_H-M   'P 1'
#
loop_
_entity.id
_entity.type
_entity.pdbx_description
1 polymer ?
#
loop_
_entity_poly.entity_id
_entity_poly.type
_entity_poly.pdbx_seq_one_letter_code
_entity_poly.pdbx_strand_id
1 'polypeptide(L)'
;MDTTGSGRAIEIAPFHSGGALKGFVVAGRWPESTKEWAQLLIVTVRVASLPGLLSTTTVFGVREELPEQPLPGTVGLVIAEGPVVGESAVPPGY
;
A
#
# COMPACT_ATOMS: atom_id res chain seq x y z
N MET A 1 -12.15 -9.98 -25.86
CA MET A 1 -12.72 -9.11 -24.81
C MET A 1 -11.58 -8.24 -24.33
N ASP A 2 -11.32 -7.17 -25.07
CA ASP A 2 -10.19 -6.28 -24.81
C ASP A 2 -10.50 -5.41 -23.60
N THR A 3 -9.72 -5.55 -22.53
CA THR A 3 -9.77 -4.70 -21.34
C THR A 3 -9.05 -3.38 -21.63
N THR A 4 -9.63 -2.55 -22.49
CA THR A 4 -9.14 -1.19 -22.78
C THR A 4 -9.47 -0.24 -21.63
N GLY A 5 -8.77 -0.40 -20.50
CA GLY A 5 -8.89 0.49 -19.34
C GLY A 5 -7.84 0.27 -18.25
N SER A 6 -7.30 -0.95 -18.11
CA SER A 6 -6.43 -1.31 -16.97
C SER A 6 -5.05 -0.65 -16.99
N GLY A 7 -4.53 -0.23 -18.15
CA GLY A 7 -3.22 0.42 -18.24
C GLY A 7 -3.19 1.89 -17.82
N ARG A 8 -4.34 2.53 -17.58
CA ARG A 8 -4.41 3.97 -17.27
C ARG A 8 -4.81 4.26 -15.82
N ALA A 9 -5.58 3.36 -15.21
CA ALA A 9 -6.05 3.52 -13.84
C ALA A 9 -4.96 3.14 -12.82
N ILE A 10 -4.98 3.82 -11.67
CA ILE A 10 -4.21 3.43 -10.50
C ILE A 10 -5.19 2.73 -9.57
N GLU A 11 -4.97 1.45 -9.33
CA GLU A 11 -5.81 0.63 -8.47
C GLU A 11 -5.06 0.33 -7.18
N ILE A 12 -5.76 0.43 -6.04
CA ILE A 12 -5.19 0.16 -4.72
C ILE A 12 -6.16 -0.71 -3.91
N ALA A 13 -5.66 -1.81 -3.37
CA ALA A 13 -6.45 -2.75 -2.58
C ALA A 13 -5.74 -3.06 -1.26
N PRO A 14 -6.39 -2.87 -0.10
CA PRO A 14 -5.80 -3.21 1.18
C PRO A 14 -5.71 -4.73 1.34
N PHE A 15 -4.67 -5.21 2.02
CA PHE A 15 -4.60 -6.59 2.48
C PHE A 15 -4.24 -6.64 3.96
N HIS A 16 -4.72 -7.67 4.63
CA HIS A 16 -4.63 -7.81 6.07
C HIS A 16 -4.29 -9.24 6.46
N SER A 17 -3.71 -9.40 7.65
CA SER A 17 -3.45 -10.70 8.26
C SER A 17 -3.76 -10.63 9.75
N GLY A 18 -4.53 -11.59 10.26
CA GLY A 18 -4.98 -11.60 11.65
C GLY A 18 -5.81 -10.39 12.06
N GLY A 19 -6.56 -9.79 11.13
CA GLY A 19 -7.36 -8.57 11.37
C GLY A 19 -6.57 -7.25 11.35
N ALA A 20 -5.23 -7.31 11.30
CA ALA A 20 -4.38 -6.13 11.16
C ALA A 20 -4.06 -5.84 9.69
N LEU A 21 -4.12 -4.57 9.30
CA LEU A 21 -3.70 -4.09 7.99
C LEU A 21 -2.19 -4.35 7.82
N LYS A 22 -1.83 -4.98 6.71
CA LYS A 22 -0.43 -5.30 6.36
C LYS A 22 0.09 -4.49 5.19
N GLY A 23 -0.80 -3.82 4.46
CA GLY A 23 -0.40 -2.97 3.37
C GLY A 23 -1.47 -2.87 2.31
N PHE A 24 -1.03 -2.46 1.13
CA PHE A 24 -1.83 -2.29 -0.06
C PHE A 24 -1.13 -2.89 -1.26
N VAL A 25 -1.89 -3.56 -2.11
CA VAL A 25 -1.48 -3.93 -3.46
C VAL A 25 -1.75 -2.73 -4.36
N VAL A 26 -0.76 -2.36 -5.18
CA VAL A 26 -0.92 -1.37 -6.24
C VAL A 26 -0.95 -2.10 -7.58
N ALA A 27 -1.97 -1.81 -8.40
CA ALA A 27 -2.17 -2.42 -9.70
C ALA A 27 -2.42 -1.37 -10.79
N GLY A 28 -2.26 -1.79 -12.05
CA GLY A 28 -2.35 -0.92 -13.23
C GLY A 28 -1.03 -0.20 -13.49
N ARG A 29 -0.77 0.89 -12.76
CA ARG A 29 0.50 1.65 -12.82
C ARG A 29 0.75 2.42 -11.53
N TRP A 30 2.00 2.83 -11.33
CA TRP A 30 2.34 3.80 -10.28
C TRP A 30 1.81 5.21 -10.62
N PRO A 31 1.50 6.04 -9.61
CA PRO A 31 1.21 7.45 -9.82
C PRO A 31 2.38 8.18 -10.46
N GLU A 32 2.10 9.01 -11.46
CA GLU A 32 3.11 9.76 -12.22
C GLU A 32 3.09 11.26 -11.91
N SER A 33 2.06 11.73 -11.20
CA SER A 33 1.93 13.14 -10.81
C SER A 33 1.68 13.31 -9.32
N THR A 34 2.03 14.47 -8.78
CA THR A 34 1.77 14.84 -7.39
C THR A 34 0.28 14.71 -7.02
N LYS A 35 -0.62 15.03 -7.96
CA LYS A 35 -2.07 14.89 -7.75
C LYS A 35 -2.46 13.42 -7.54
N GLU A 36 -1.96 12.53 -8.39
CA GLU A 36 -2.24 11.11 -8.29
C GLU A 36 -1.65 10.51 -7.02
N TRP A 37 -0.43 10.92 -6.64
CA TRP A 37 0.17 10.56 -5.35
C TRP A 37 -0.67 11.03 -4.17
N ALA A 38 -1.14 12.27 -4.17
CA ALA A 38 -2.00 12.79 -3.12
C ALA A 38 -3.32 12.00 -3.01
N GLN A 39 -3.92 11.65 -4.15
CA GLN A 39 -5.15 10.84 -4.17
C GLN A 39 -4.92 9.44 -3.62
N LEU A 40 -3.84 8.78 -4.02
CA LEU A 40 -3.43 7.47 -3.47
C LEU A 40 -3.25 7.58 -1.95
N LEU A 41 -2.49 8.56 -1.48
CA LEU A 41 -2.24 8.77 -0.04
C LEU A 41 -3.54 9.01 0.74
N ILE A 42 -4.48 9.81 0.22
CA ILE A 42 -5.77 10.05 0.87
C ILE A 42 -6.54 8.73 1.06
N VAL A 43 -6.55 7.85 0.04
CA VAL A 43 -7.24 6.56 0.12
C VAL A 43 -6.54 5.64 1.14
N THR A 44 -5.23 5.49 1.04
CA THR A 44 -4.41 4.69 1.95
C THR A 44 -4.60 5.14 3.41
N VAL A 45 -4.50 6.44 3.68
CA VAL A 45 -4.64 7.00 5.03
C VAL A 45 -6.05 6.79 5.56
N ARG A 46 -7.10 6.95 4.74
CA ARG A 46 -8.48 6.68 5.18
C ARG A 46 -8.66 5.24 5.65
N VAL A 47 -8.11 4.27 4.91
CA VAL A 47 -8.18 2.86 5.30
C VAL A 47 -7.33 2.61 6.56
N ALA A 48 -6.09 3.09 6.58
CA ALA A 48 -5.19 2.94 7.73
C ALA A 48 -5.73 3.59 9.03
N SER A 49 -6.59 4.60 8.89
CA SER A 49 -7.22 5.29 10.03
C SER A 49 -8.47 4.58 10.57
N LEU A 50 -8.90 3.46 9.97
CA LEU A 50 -10.02 2.69 10.50
C LEU A 50 -9.62 2.06 11.86
N PRO A 51 -10.44 2.25 12.92
CA PRO A 51 -10.12 1.72 14.24
C PRO A 51 -9.90 0.19 14.21
N GLY A 52 -8.83 -0.26 14.87
CA GLY A 52 -8.50 -1.68 15.02
C GLY A 52 -7.68 -2.28 13.87
N LEU A 53 -7.46 -1.56 12.76
CA LEU A 53 -6.63 -2.08 11.66
C LEU A 53 -5.13 -1.90 11.90
N LEU A 54 -4.73 -0.86 12.62
CA LEU A 54 -3.36 -0.62 13.05
C LEU A 54 -3.33 -0.39 14.56
N SER A 55 -2.31 -0.92 15.22
CA SER A 55 -2.15 -0.77 16.68
C SER A 55 -1.64 0.62 17.07
N THR A 56 -0.84 1.26 16.22
CA THR A 56 -0.24 2.58 16.44
C THR A 56 0.21 3.20 15.12
N THR A 57 0.74 4.42 15.16
CA THR A 57 1.38 5.09 14.02
C THR A 57 2.42 4.18 13.38
N THR A 58 2.24 3.90 12.10
CA THR A 58 2.96 2.87 11.35
C THR A 58 3.69 3.48 10.16
N VAL A 59 4.94 3.07 9.94
CA VAL A 59 5.73 3.36 8.75
C VAL A 59 5.23 2.48 7.61
N PHE A 60 4.97 3.11 6.45
CA PHE A 60 4.63 2.41 5.23
C PHE A 60 5.77 2.50 4.22
N GLY A 61 6.30 1.35 3.83
CA GLY A 61 7.36 1.21 2.83
C GLY A 61 6.78 0.91 1.45
N VAL A 62 7.32 1.54 0.41
CA VAL A 62 6.98 1.21 -0.98
C VAL A 62 7.95 0.13 -1.46
N ARG A 63 7.41 -0.90 -2.13
CA ARG A 63 8.16 -2.00 -2.74
C ARG A 63 7.73 -2.14 -4.19
N GLU A 64 8.67 -1.92 -5.11
CA GLU A 64 8.46 -2.18 -6.54
C GLU A 64 8.73 -3.64 -6.90
N GLU A 65 9.50 -4.35 -6.07
CA GLU A 65 9.73 -5.78 -6.24
C GLU A 65 8.43 -6.56 -5.99
N LEU A 66 8.06 -7.35 -7.00
CA LEU A 66 6.83 -8.13 -6.98
C LEU A 66 7.03 -9.42 -6.18
N PRO A 67 6.01 -9.89 -5.44
CA PRO A 67 6.06 -11.20 -4.79
C PRO A 67 6.16 -12.31 -5.85
N GLU A 68 6.59 -13.51 -5.45
CA GLU A 68 6.74 -14.67 -6.35
C GLU A 68 5.46 -14.99 -7.14
N GLN A 69 4.31 -14.76 -6.53
CA GLN A 69 2.99 -14.99 -7.14
C GLN A 69 2.16 -13.70 -7.05
N PRO A 70 2.39 -12.74 -7.96
CA PRO A 70 1.64 -11.49 -7.95
C PRO A 70 0.24 -11.70 -8.53
N LEU A 71 -0.74 -10.95 -8.02
CA LEU A 71 -2.04 -10.85 -8.70
C LEU A 71 -1.83 -10.19 -10.07
N PRO A 72 -2.60 -10.58 -11.11
CA PRO A 72 -2.48 -9.97 -12.43
C PRO A 72 -2.59 -8.44 -12.38
N GLY A 73 -1.65 -7.75 -13.03
CA GLY A 73 -1.61 -6.29 -13.07
C GLY A 73 -1.00 -5.62 -11.84
N THR A 74 -0.50 -6.37 -10.85
CA THR A 74 0.26 -5.81 -9.73
C THR A 74 1.54 -5.13 -10.23
N VAL A 75 1.75 -3.89 -9.83
CA VAL A 75 2.94 -3.09 -10.15
C VAL A 75 3.80 -2.79 -8.93
N GLY A 76 3.29 -3.10 -7.73
CA GLY A 76 4.06 -3.08 -6.51
C GLY A 76 3.18 -3.10 -5.26
N LEU A 77 3.81 -2.89 -4.12
CA LEU A 77 3.19 -3.00 -2.80
C LEU A 77 3.53 -1.77 -1.96
N VAL A 78 2.61 -1.43 -1.06
CA VAL A 78 2.86 -0.52 0.05
C VAL A 78 2.71 -1.34 1.33
N ILE A 79 3.80 -1.60 2.05
CA ILE A 79 3.86 -2.52 3.18
C ILE A 79 3.83 -1.74 4.50
N ALA A 80 3.06 -2.23 5.47
CA ALA A 80 3.16 -1.77 6.86
C ALA A 80 4.43 -2.36 7.49
N GLU A 81 5.53 -1.60 7.44
CA GLU A 81 6.85 -2.06 7.88
C GLU A 81 6.93 -2.21 9.40
N GLY A 82 6.19 -1.37 10.12
CA GLY A 82 6.12 -1.43 11.57
C GLY A 82 5.85 -0.08 12.21
N PRO A 83 5.76 -0.04 13.55
CA PRO A 83 5.46 1.17 14.28
C PRO A 83 6.59 2.22 14.20
N VAL A 84 6.25 3.49 14.41
CA VAL A 84 7.22 4.59 14.50
C VAL A 84 7.89 4.63 15.89
N VAL A 85 7.24 4.09 16.91
CA VAL A 85 7.68 4.13 18.32
C VAL A 85 7.50 2.78 19.02
N GLY A 86 8.22 2.56 20.11
CA GLY A 86 8.17 1.33 20.91
C GLY A 86 9.27 0.34 20.56
N GLU A 87 9.25 -0.83 21.20
CA GLU A 87 10.32 -1.84 21.09
C GLU A 87 10.45 -2.43 19.67
N SER A 88 9.36 -2.45 18.90
CA SER A 88 9.34 -2.91 17.51
C SER A 88 9.43 -1.76 16.49
N ALA A 89 9.88 -0.57 16.89
CA ALA A 89 9.96 0.58 16.01
C ALA A 89 10.88 0.33 14.81
N VAL A 90 10.46 0.77 13.63
CA VAL A 90 11.27 0.72 12.42
C VAL A 90 12.46 1.69 12.57
N PRO A 91 13.71 1.24 12.39
CA PRO A 91 14.87 2.11 12.51
C PRO A 91 14.95 3.10 11.34
N PRO A 92 15.55 4.29 11.52
CA PRO A 92 15.80 5.21 10.42
C PRO A 92 16.68 4.58 9.33
N GLY A 93 16.32 4.80 8.06
CA GLY A 93 17.08 4.30 6.91
C GLY A 93 16.81 2.85 6.51
N TYR A 94 15.74 2.25 7.06
CA TYR A 94 15.22 0.94 6.68
C TYR A 94 14.72 0.88 5.22
#